data_AF-A0AAE9DH36-F1
#
_entry.id   AF-A0AAE9DH36-F1
#
_cell.length_a   1.000
_cell.length_b   1.000
_cell.length_c   1.000
_cell.angle_alpha   90.00
_cell.angle_beta   90.00
_cell.angle_gamma   90.00
#
_symmetry.space_group_name_H-M   'P 1'
#
loop_
_entity.id
_entity.type
_entity.pdbx_description
1 polymer ?
#
loop_
_entity_poly.entity_id
_entity_poly.type
_entity_poly.pdbx_seq_one_letter_code
_entity_poly.pdbx_strand_id
1 'polypeptide(L)'
;MMETALSIRSEIKLMFSVGSLSSALHFSKIVAERKKRRFLIKSIISFLNENDLDGVDVYWAWPSKNDRRSYIHFIRELKKIVG
;
A
#
# COMPACT_ATOMS: atom_id res chain seq x y z
N MET A 1 0.45 19.24 -5.37
CA MET A 1 0.20 18.11 -6.30
C MET A 1 -1.30 17.85 -6.47
N MET A 2 -2.04 17.61 -5.38
CA MET A 2 -3.50 17.46 -5.40
C MET A 2 -4.20 18.69 -6.04
N GLU A 3 -3.92 19.90 -5.55
CA GLU A 3 -4.47 21.15 -6.10
C GLU A 3 -4.15 21.33 -7.59
N THR A 4 -2.93 21.00 -8.00
CA THR A 4 -2.48 21.05 -9.40
C THR A 4 -3.23 20.04 -10.26
N ALA A 5 -3.52 18.85 -9.75
CA ALA A 5 -4.29 17.84 -10.47
C ALA A 5 -5.75 18.28 -10.63
N LEU A 6 -6.36 18.79 -9.57
CA LEU A 6 -7.75 19.26 -9.58
C LEU A 6 -7.96 20.49 -10.48
N SER A 7 -6.95 21.36 -10.64
CA SER A 7 -7.03 22.50 -11.56
C SER A 7 -7.05 22.07 -13.03
N ILE A 8 -6.59 20.86 -13.36
CA ILE A 8 -6.64 20.29 -14.71
C ILE A 8 -7.98 19.57 -14.94
N ARG A 9 -8.41 18.72 -13.99
CA ARG A 9 -9.67 17.98 -14.07
C ARG A 9 -10.17 17.60 -12.67
N SER A 10 -11.42 17.94 -12.37
CA SER A 10 -12.06 17.74 -11.06
C SER A 10 -12.26 16.28 -10.64
N GLU A 11 -12.14 15.34 -11.57
CA GLU A 11 -12.35 13.90 -11.32
C GLU A 11 -11.04 13.09 -11.26
N ILE A 12 -9.88 13.74 -11.19
CA ILE A 12 -8.61 13.03 -11.07
C ILE A 12 -8.49 12.41 -9.68
N LYS A 13 -8.04 11.15 -9.66
CA LYS A 13 -7.63 10.46 -8.45
C LYS A 13 -6.11 10.36 -8.38
N LEU A 14 -5.54 10.66 -7.22
CA LEU A 14 -4.10 10.56 -6.97
C LEU A 14 -3.79 9.39 -6.05
N MET A 15 -2.84 8.56 -6.46
CA MET A 15 -2.41 7.37 -5.72
C MET A 15 -0.89 7.32 -5.64
N PHE A 16 -0.38 6.57 -4.67
CA PHE A 16 1.05 6.26 -4.56
C PHE A 16 1.28 4.76 -4.52
N SER A 17 2.47 4.30 -4.93
CA SER A 17 2.83 2.88 -4.90
C SER A 17 3.76 2.58 -3.74
N VAL A 18 3.55 1.43 -3.09
CA VAL A 18 4.44 0.88 -2.06
C VAL A 18 5.04 -0.42 -2.55
N GLY A 19 6.36 -0.50 -2.50
CA GLY A 19 7.12 -1.64 -2.97
C GLY A 19 7.93 -1.30 -4.22
N SER A 20 8.65 -2.31 -4.70
CA SER A 20 9.54 -2.25 -5.87
C SER A 20 10.09 -3.65 -6.13
N LEU A 21 10.72 -3.85 -7.29
CA LEU A 21 11.53 -5.05 -7.54
C LEU A 21 12.64 -5.23 -6.48
N SER A 22 13.29 -4.14 -6.07
CA SER A 22 14.39 -4.15 -5.09
C SER A 22 13.97 -4.42 -3.65
N SER A 23 12.70 -4.20 -3.29
CA SER A 23 12.19 -4.37 -1.93
C SER A 23 11.50 -5.72 -1.70
N ALA A 24 11.41 -6.58 -2.73
CA ALA A 24 10.64 -7.83 -2.69
C ALA A 24 10.97 -8.75 -1.50
N LEU A 25 12.25 -8.92 -1.15
CA LEU A 25 12.67 -9.76 -0.02
C LEU A 25 12.25 -9.17 1.33
N HIS A 26 12.33 -7.84 1.46
CA HIS A 26 11.89 -7.15 2.68
C HIS A 26 10.37 -7.22 2.82
N PHE A 27 9.66 -7.10 1.70
CA PHE A 27 8.20 -7.17 1.67
C PHE A 27 7.68 -8.50 2.23
N SER A 28 8.27 -9.63 1.80
CA SER A 28 7.98 -10.97 2.34
C SER A 28 8.08 -11.02 3.87
N LYS A 29 9.20 -10.55 4.44
CA LYS A 29 9.44 -10.54 5.89
C LYS A 29 8.46 -9.63 6.64
N ILE A 30 8.14 -8.48 6.06
CA ILE A 30 7.23 -7.50 6.66
C ILE A 30 5.80 -8.05 6.72
N VAL A 31 5.29 -8.60 5.61
CA VAL A 31 3.90 -9.09 5.56
C VAL A 31 3.71 -10.36 6.38
N ALA A 32 4.74 -11.20 6.52
CA ALA A 32 4.68 -12.42 7.32
C ALA A 32 4.56 -12.13 8.83
N GLU A 33 5.22 -11.09 9.34
CA GLU A 33 5.22 -10.77 10.76
C GLU A 33 4.06 -9.83 11.14
N ARG A 34 3.16 -10.28 12.02
CA ARG A 34 1.95 -9.53 12.42
C ARG A 34 2.24 -8.10 12.88
N LYS A 35 3.30 -7.87 13.65
CA LYS A 35 3.64 -6.53 14.17
C LYS A 35 4.10 -5.60 13.03
N LYS A 36 5.00 -6.07 12.16
CA LYS A 36 5.49 -5.31 11.01
C LYS A 36 4.42 -5.05 9.97
N ARG A 37 3.59 -6.05 9.65
CA ARG A 37 2.46 -5.89 8.74
C ARG A 37 1.50 -4.79 9.21
N ARG A 38 1.11 -4.80 10.48
CA ARG A 38 0.27 -3.72 11.05
C ARG A 38 0.93 -2.35 11.01
N PHE A 39 2.24 -2.30 11.28
CA PHE A 39 2.97 -1.05 11.20
C PHE A 39 2.96 -0.51 9.76
N LEU A 40 3.28 -1.35 8.77
CA LEU A 40 3.19 -1.00 7.35
C LEU A 40 1.81 -0.47 6.96
N ILE A 41 0.74 -1.17 7.34
CA ILE A 41 -0.64 -0.75 7.06
C ILE A 41 -0.92 0.64 7.68
N LYS A 42 -0.55 0.85 8.95
CA LYS A 42 -0.73 2.15 9.61
C LYS A 42 0.04 3.26 8.91
N SER A 43 1.28 3.00 8.49
CA SER A 43 2.09 3.98 7.76
C SER A 43 1.46 4.33 6.40
N ILE A 44 0.93 3.35 5.68
CA ILE A 44 0.21 3.57 4.42
C ILE A 44 -1.00 4.49 4.65
N ILE A 45 -1.81 4.21 5.67
CA ILE A 45 -3.00 5.02 5.99
C ILE A 45 -2.61 6.44 6.41
N SER A 46 -1.58 6.59 7.25
CA SER A 46 -1.07 7.91 7.65
C SER A 46 -0.69 8.70 6.42
N PHE A 47 0.06 8.09 5.48
CA PHE A 47 0.49 8.75 4.27
C PHE A 47 -0.67 9.13 3.34
N LEU A 48 -1.69 8.27 3.20
CA LEU A 48 -2.92 8.59 2.46
C LEU A 48 -3.59 9.83 3.03
N ASN A 49 -3.80 9.86 4.35
CA ASN A 49 -4.51 10.95 5.03
C ASN A 49 -3.71 12.26 5.05
N GLU A 50 -2.40 12.19 5.29
CA GLU A 50 -1.52 13.37 5.36
C GLU A 50 -1.37 14.07 4.00
N ASN A 51 -1.61 13.38 2.90
CA ASN A 51 -1.41 13.89 1.54
C ASN A 51 -2.71 13.94 0.73
N ASP A 52 -3.87 13.71 1.37
CA ASP A 52 -5.20 13.67 0.75
C ASP A 52 -5.25 12.79 -0.52
N LEU A 53 -4.68 11.58 -0.45
CA LEU A 53 -4.61 10.66 -1.59
C LEU A 53 -5.80 9.70 -1.65
N ASP A 54 -6.26 9.38 -2.85
CA ASP A 54 -7.41 8.52 -3.12
C ASP A 54 -7.11 7.02 -2.97
N GLY A 55 -5.83 6.63 -2.89
CA GLY A 55 -5.49 5.23 -2.77
C GLY A 55 -4.01 4.89 -2.87
N VAL A 56 -3.75 3.59 -2.71
CA VAL A 56 -2.42 3.00 -2.70
C VAL A 56 -2.37 1.84 -3.68
N ASP A 57 -1.30 1.78 -4.46
CA ASP A 57 -0.91 0.62 -5.25
C ASP A 57 0.12 -0.22 -4.46
N VAL A 58 -0.01 -1.55 -4.53
CA VAL A 58 0.92 -2.48 -3.87
C VAL A 58 1.74 -3.18 -4.93
N TYR A 59 2.91 -2.64 -5.23
CA TYR A 59 3.81 -3.19 -6.23
C TYR A 59 4.82 -4.15 -5.62
N TRP A 60 4.42 -5.42 -5.51
CA TRP A 60 5.31 -6.51 -5.08
C TRP A 60 5.60 -7.49 -6.21
N ALA A 61 6.79 -7.38 -6.81
CA ALA A 61 7.29 -8.26 -7.86
C ALA A 61 8.42 -9.16 -7.33
N TRP A 62 8.21 -10.45 -7.04
CA TRP A 62 6.96 -11.20 -7.00
C TRP A 62 6.88 -11.99 -5.69
N PRO A 63 5.70 -12.15 -5.09
CA PRO A 63 5.53 -13.05 -3.96
C PRO A 63 5.80 -14.50 -4.37
N SER A 64 6.47 -15.27 -3.50
CA SER A 64 6.65 -16.71 -3.67
C SER A 64 5.41 -17.49 -3.24
N LYS A 65 5.38 -18.80 -3.50
CA LYS A 65 4.31 -19.69 -2.99
C LYS A 65 4.18 -19.62 -1.46
N ASN A 66 5.29 -19.43 -0.75
CA ASN A 66 5.31 -19.33 0.72
C ASN A 66 4.69 -18.03 1.24
N ASP A 67 4.68 -16.98 0.41
CA ASP A 67 4.15 -15.66 0.78
C ASP A 67 2.63 -15.56 0.63
N ARG A 68 2.01 -16.48 -0.12
CA ARG A 68 0.60 -16.38 -0.53
C ARG A 68 -0.36 -16.10 0.63
N ARG A 69 -0.24 -16.84 1.74
CA ARG A 69 -1.13 -16.66 2.91
C ARG A 69 -0.94 -15.29 3.56
N SER A 70 0.32 -14.91 3.79
CA SER A 70 0.68 -13.63 4.42
C SER A 70 0.27 -12.45 3.55
N TYR A 71 0.44 -12.56 2.22
CA TYR A 71 0.02 -11.54 1.27
C TYR A 71 -1.49 -11.36 1.24
N ILE A 72 -2.27 -12.45 1.15
CA ILE A 72 -3.73 -12.40 1.20
C ILE A 72 -4.19 -11.74 2.50
N HIS A 73 -3.57 -12.07 3.63
CA HIS A 73 -3.93 -11.49 4.91
C HIS A 73 -3.60 -9.99 4.97
N PHE A 74 -2.43 -9.58 4.46
CA PHE A 74 -2.06 -8.17 4.30
C PHE A 74 -3.06 -7.39 3.46
N ILE A 75 -3.40 -7.86 2.26
CA ILE A 75 -4.35 -7.16 1.37
C ILE A 75 -5.76 -7.10 2.01
N ARG A 76 -6.19 -8.15 2.72
CA ARG A 76 -7.48 -8.14 3.43
C ARG A 76 -7.50 -7.16 4.60
N GLU A 77 -6.42 -7.07 5.37
CA GLU A 77 -6.31 -6.09 6.47
C GLU A 77 -6.24 -4.67 5.91
N LEU A 78 -5.47 -4.42 4.85
CA LEU A 78 -5.37 -3.11 4.21
C LEU A 78 -6.71 -2.66 3.63
N LYS A 79 -7.41 -3.53 2.89
CA LYS A 79 -8.72 -3.23 2.28
C LYS A 79 -9.79 -2.89 3.31
N LYS A 80 -9.76 -3.48 4.50
CA LYS A 80 -10.73 -3.19 5.57
C LYS A 80 -10.63 -1.77 6.14
N ILE A 81 -9.52 -1.08 5.88
CA ILE A 81 -9.24 0.22 6.48
C ILE A 81 -9.26 1.34 5.43
N VAL A 82 -8.87 1.02 4.18
CA VAL A 82 -8.94 1.94 3.04
C VAL A 82 -10.35 1.95 2.40
N GLY A 83 -11.26 1.08 2.85
CA GLY A 83 -12.64 0.98 2.37
C GLY A 83 -13.66 1.37 3.43
#